data_AF-A0A6B9FZT7-F1
#
_entry.id   AF-A0A6B9FZT7-F1
#
_cell.length_a   1.000
_cell.length_b   1.000
_cell.length_c   1.000
_cell.angle_alpha   90.00
_cell.angle_beta   90.00
_cell.angle_gamma   90.00
#
_symmetry.space_group_name_H-M   'P 1'
#
loop_
_entity.id
_entity.type
_entity.pdbx_description
1 polymer ?
#
loop_
_entity_poly.entity_id
_entity_poly.type
_entity_poly.pdbx_seq_one_letter_code
_entity_poly.pdbx_strand_id
1 'polypeptide(L)' 'MKVTSEIKNYDQPSKSDVQVHSHWSNNRMVVIEFIGGEKRTVWAADLIAAIQNAKNTGGL' A
#
# COMPACT_ATOMS: atom_id res chain seq x y z
N MET A 1 13.78 4.76 -12.34
CA MET A 1 12.46 4.40 -12.94
C MET A 1 11.42 4.43 -11.84
N LYS A 2 10.34 5.21 -11.99
CA LYS A 2 9.24 5.29 -11.02
C LYS A 2 8.22 4.20 -11.38
N VAL A 3 8.15 3.15 -10.58
CA VAL A 3 7.17 2.06 -10.75
C VAL A 3 5.98 2.36 -9.87
N THR A 4 4.78 2.43 -10.45
CA THR A 4 3.52 2.61 -9.73
C THR A 4 2.69 1.35 -9.93
N SER A 5 2.20 0.77 -8.84
CA SER A 5 1.33 -0.40 -8.85
C SER A 5 -0.03 -0.02 -8.31
N GLU A 6 -1.09 -0.36 -9.04
CA GLU A 6 -2.48 -0.04 -8.73
C GLU A 6 -3.27 -1.34 -8.57
N ILE A 7 -4.00 -1.50 -7.47
CA ILE A 7 -4.86 -2.66 -7.20
C ILE A 7 -6.31 -2.23 -7.43
N LYS A 8 -7.01 -2.89 -8.36
CA LYS A 8 -8.39 -2.52 -8.76
C LYS A 8 -9.47 -3.49 -8.30
N ASN A 9 -9.09 -4.67 -7.84
CA ASN A 9 -10.01 -5.71 -7.40
C ASN A 9 -9.84 -5.92 -5.90
N TYR A 10 -10.86 -5.51 -5.14
CA TYR A 10 -10.93 -5.66 -3.68
C TYR A 10 -12.06 -6.65 -3.34
N ASP A 11 -11.81 -7.59 -2.42
CA ASP A 11 -12.86 -8.46 -1.85
C ASP A 11 -13.91 -7.65 -1.05
N GLN A 12 -13.58 -6.41 -0.66
CA GLN A 12 -14.50 -5.44 -0.08
C GLN A 12 -14.47 -4.13 -0.90
N PRO A 13 -15.48 -3.90 -1.77
CA PRO A 13 -15.50 -2.75 -2.69
C PRO A 13 -15.70 -1.38 -2.01
N SER A 14 -15.88 -1.33 -0.69
CA SER A 14 -16.00 -0.08 0.08
C SER A 14 -14.66 0.49 0.55
N LYS A 15 -13.55 -0.23 0.35
CA LYS A 15 -12.23 0.29 0.73
C LYS A 15 -11.72 1.24 -0.35
N SER A 16 -11.26 2.41 0.10
CA SER A 16 -10.67 3.42 -0.77
C SER A 16 -9.40 2.89 -1.43
N ASP A 17 -9.21 3.25 -2.70
CA ASP A 17 -7.97 2.94 -3.42
C ASP A 17 -6.75 3.53 -2.69
N VAL A 18 -5.62 2.85 -2.86
CA VAL A 18 -4.32 3.32 -2.36
C VAL A 18 -3.30 3.27 -3.48
N GLN A 19 -2.49 4.32 -3.58
CA GLN A 19 -1.35 4.38 -4.48
C GLN A 19 -0.06 4.24 -3.67
N VAL A 20 0.86 3.38 -4.13
CA VAL A 20 2.16 3.19 -3.49
C VAL A 20 3.25 3.72 -4.40
N HIS A 21 4.06 4.62 -3.86
CA HIS A 21 5.16 5.30 -4.56
C HIS A 21 6.49 5.01 -3.86
N SER A 22 7.59 4.99 -4.62
CA SER A 22 8.94 5.06 -4.03
C SER A 22 9.14 6.41 -3.34
N HIS A 23 9.79 6.41 -2.17
CA HIS A 23 10.20 7.67 -1.54
C HIS A 23 11.28 8.37 -2.38
N TRP A 24 11.26 9.71 -2.39
CA TRP A 24 12.05 10.52 -3.31
C TRP A 24 13.58 10.44 -3.09
N SER A 25 14.03 10.23 -1.85
CA SER A 25 15.46 10.22 -1.48
C SER A 25 15.91 9.00 -0.67
N ASN A 26 14.98 8.16 -0.25
CA ASN A 26 15.30 7.02 0.62
C ASN A 26 14.74 5.75 0.00
N ASN A 27 15.62 4.95 -0.60
CA ASN A 27 15.25 3.72 -1.29
C ASN A 27 14.68 2.62 -0.37
N ARG A 28 14.78 2.79 0.95
CA ARG A 28 14.21 1.87 1.94
C ARG A 28 12.78 2.23 2.36
N MET A 29 12.25 3.34 1.87
CA MET A 29 10.91 3.83 2.23
C MET A 29 9.99 3.94 1.02
N VAL A 30 8.70 3.83 1.29
CA VAL A 30 7.62 4.03 0.32
C VAL A 30 6.60 5.01 0.87
N VAL A 31 5.90 5.69 -0.03
CA VAL A 31 4.79 6.61 0.29
C VAL A 31 3.49 5.95 -0.13
N ILE A 32 2.58 5.79 0.82
CA ILE A 32 1.20 5.34 0.59
C ILE A 32 0.33 6.59 0.51
N GLU A 33 -0.36 6.75 -0.60
CA GLU A 33 -1.30 7.84 -0.86
C GLU A 33 -2.72 7.29 -0.90
N PHE A 34 -3.58 7.82 -0.02
CA PHE A 34 -4.98 7.45 0.08
C PHE A 34 -5.85 8.37 -0.76
N ILE A 35 -7.00 7.88 -1.25
CA ILE A 35 -8.03 8.76 -1.83
C ILE A 35 -8.38 9.85 -0.80
N GLY A 36 -8.17 11.11 -1.19
CA GLY A 36 -8.27 12.28 -0.29
C GLY A 36 -6.95 13.03 -0.09
N GLY A 37 -5.83 12.50 -0.60
CA GLY A 37 -4.53 13.19 -0.62
C GLY A 37 -3.69 13.02 0.64
N GLU A 38 -4.18 12.27 1.64
CA GLU A 38 -3.37 11.88 2.79
C GLU A 38 -2.21 10.99 2.34
N LYS A 39 -1.00 11.28 2.84
CA LYS A 39 0.22 10.53 2.54
C LYS A 39 0.86 10.02 3.82
N ARG A 40 1.25 8.75 3.81
CA ARG A 40 2.04 8.12 4.88
C ARG A 40 3.31 7.53 4.32
N THR A 41 4.42 7.80 4.99
CA THR A 41 5.72 7.22 4.63
C THR A 41 6.04 6.09 5.59
N VAL A 42 6.36 4.92 5.05
CA VAL A 42 6.67 3.72 5.83
C VAL A 42 7.94 3.06 5.30
N TRP A 43 8.57 2.21 6.12
CA TRP A 43 9.63 1.33 5.65
C TRP A 43 9.06 0.27 4.71
N ALA A 44 9.74 0.05 3.59
CA ALA A 44 9.30 -0.91 2.58
C ALA A 44 9.27 -2.34 3.14
N ALA A 45 10.24 -2.70 3.99
CA ALA A 45 10.32 -4.02 4.62
C ALA A 45 9.10 -4.29 5.52
N ASP A 46 8.70 -3.31 6.33
CA ASP A 46 7.55 -3.44 7.23
C ASP A 46 6.24 -3.58 6.44
N LEU A 47 6.08 -2.83 5.35
CA LEU A 47 4.92 -2.95 4.48
C LEU A 47 4.85 -4.33 3.82
N ILE A 48 5.96 -4.85 3.30
CA ILE A 48 6.03 -6.19 2.71
C ILE A 48 5.67 -7.25 3.75
N ALA A 49 6.26 -7.16 4.94
CA ALA A 49 5.97 -8.10 6.02
C ALA A 49 4.47 -8.06 6.42
N ALA A 50 3.88 -6.87 6.53
CA ALA A 50 2.45 -6.73 6.84
C ALA A 50 1.56 -7.35 5.76
N ILE A 51 1.87 -7.14 4.48
CA ILE A 51 1.13 -7.74 3.35
C ILE A 51 1.27 -9.27 3.36
N GLN A 52 2.48 -9.79 3.55
CA GLN A 52 2.73 -11.23 3.58
C GLN A 52 2.03 -11.93 4.75
N ASN A 53 1.87 -11.23 5.87
CA ASN A 53 1.16 -11.74 7.06
C ASN A 53 -0.34 -11.43 7.05
N ALA A 54 -0.85 -10.69 6.06
CA ALA A 54 -2.27 -10.43 5.94
C ALA A 54 -3.00 -11.74 5.65
N LYS A 55 -3.88 -12.15 6.58
CA LYS A 55 -4.77 -13.29 6.38
C LYS A 55 -6.17 -12.79 6.06
N ASN A 56 -6.83 -13.47 5.13
CA ASN A 56 -8.24 -13.22 4.84
C ASN A 56 -9.07 -13.64 6.07
N THR A 57 -9.81 -12.70 6.66
CA THR A 57 -10.72 -12.94 7.79
C THR A 57 -12.15 -13.21 7.34
N GLY A 58 -12.44 -13.18 6.03
CA GLY A 58 -13.71 -13.55 5.44
C GLY A 58 -13.80 -15.07 5.27
N GLY A 59 -14.19 -15.78 6.33
CA GLY A 59 -14.34 -17.23 6.33
C GLY A 59 -14.58 -17.83 7.71
N LEU A 60 -15.56 -17.31 8.46
CA LEU A 60 -16.22 -17.95 9.60
C LEU A 60 -17.72 -17.62 9.55
#